data_AF-A0A2W4SXQ2-F1
#
_entry.id   AF-A0A2W4SXQ2-F1
#
_cell.length_a   1.000
_cell.length_b   1.000
_cell.length_c   1.000
_cell.angle_alpha   90.00
_cell.angle_beta   90.00
_cell.angle_gamma   90.00
#
_symmetry.space_group_name_H-M   'P 1'
#
loop_
_entity.id
_entity.type
_entity.pdbx_description
1 polymer ?
#
loop_
_entity_poly.entity_id
_entity_poly.type
_entity_poly.pdbx_seq_one_letter_code
_entity_poly.pdbx_strand_id
1 'polypeptide(L)'
;MPAIVPTTLLLIASNVFMTFAWYAHLRNLGHRPWYVAAIASWGIALFEYLLQVPANRIGYTELSLGQLKILQEAITLAVFVPFAVWYMGKPLKLDYLWAALCMVGAVYFMFRGE
;
A
#
# COMPACT_ATOMS: atom_id res chain seq x y z
N MET A 1 15.99 8.76 16.14
CA MET A 1 14.70 8.02 16.13
C MET A 1 14.88 6.84 15.20
N PRO A 2 14.46 5.61 15.58
CA PRO A 2 14.59 4.46 14.69
C PRO A 2 13.89 4.76 13.36
N ALA A 3 14.61 4.66 12.24
CA ALA A 3 14.13 5.03 10.91
C ALA A 3 12.87 4.25 10.48
N ILE A 4 12.65 3.08 11.07
CA ILE A 4 11.54 2.17 10.79
C ILE A 4 10.17 2.81 11.05
N VAL A 5 10.00 3.54 12.17
CA VAL A 5 8.71 4.15 12.52
C VAL A 5 8.29 5.23 11.49
N PRO A 6 9.10 6.26 11.19
CA PRO A 6 8.74 7.25 10.19
C PRO A 6 8.59 6.64 8.79
N THR A 7 9.43 5.66 8.41
CA THR A 7 9.24 4.92 7.16
C THR A 7 7.88 4.24 7.10
N THR A 8 7.50 3.49 8.15
CA THR A 8 6.23 2.76 8.18
C THR A 8 5.04 3.71 8.08
N LEU A 9 5.05 4.81 8.83
CA LEU A 9 3.97 5.80 8.79
C LEU A 9 3.84 6.47 7.41
N LEU A 10 4.96 6.85 6.79
CA LEU A 10 4.97 7.43 5.45
C LEU A 10 4.50 6.42 4.40
N LEU A 11 4.91 5.14 4.50
CA LEU A 11 4.46 4.08 3.59
C LEU A 11 2.97 3.80 3.75
N ILE A 12 2.42 3.83 4.97
CA ILE A 12 0.97 3.69 5.19
C ILE A 12 0.24 4.87 4.54
N ALA A 13 0.67 6.10 4.78
CA ALA A 13 0.04 7.29 4.21
C ALA A 13 0.12 7.27 2.67
N SER A 14 1.28 6.92 2.11
CA SER A 14 1.48 6.70 0.68
C SER A 14 0.51 5.65 0.12
N ASN A 15 0.39 4.51 0.79
CA ASN A 15 -0.46 3.42 0.33
C ASN A 15 -1.96 3.76 0.34
N VAL A 16 -2.40 4.66 1.22
CA VAL A 16 -3.75 5.21 1.15
C VAL A 16 -3.94 5.93 -0.19
N PHE A 17 -3.06 6.87 -0.56
CA PHE A 17 -3.14 7.54 -1.85
C PHE A 17 -3.09 6.56 -3.02
N MET A 18 -2.20 5.57 -2.97
CA MET A 18 -2.09 4.50 -3.97
C MET A 18 -3.42 3.76 -4.16
N THR A 19 -4.04 3.32 -3.06
CA THR A 19 -5.30 2.55 -3.07
C THR A 19 -6.44 3.38 -3.69
N PHE A 20 -6.53 4.67 -3.35
CA PHE A 20 -7.51 5.56 -3.97
C PHE A 20 -7.22 5.79 -5.45
N ALA A 21 -5.96 6.03 -5.82
CA ALA A 21 -5.56 6.22 -7.22
C ALA A 21 -5.94 5.00 -8.08
N TRP A 22 -5.80 3.79 -7.56
CA TRP A 22 -6.06 2.56 -8.30
C TRP A 22 -7.52 2.14 -8.35
N TYR A 23 -8.29 2.39 -7.30
CA TYR A 23 -9.63 1.78 -7.18
C TYR A 23 -10.77 2.77 -7.01
N ALA A 24 -10.54 4.00 -6.53
CA ALA A 24 -11.62 4.94 -6.27
C ALA A 24 -12.37 5.35 -7.56
N HIS A 25 -11.66 5.42 -8.68
CA HIS A 25 -12.26 5.72 -9.98
C HIS A 25 -13.26 4.64 -10.43
N LEU A 26 -13.12 3.38 -9.98
CA LEU A 26 -14.08 2.32 -10.28
C LEU A 26 -15.44 2.60 -9.64
N ARG A 27 -15.46 3.20 -8.46
CA ARG A 27 -16.68 3.59 -7.75
C ARG A 27 -17.28 4.90 -8.31
N ASN A 28 -16.45 5.92 -8.51
CA ASN A 28 -16.95 7.29 -8.77
C ASN A 28 -16.95 7.69 -10.24
N LEU A 29 -16.08 7.10 -11.05
CA LEU A 29 -15.80 7.49 -12.44
C LEU A 29 -16.04 6.34 -13.42
N GLY A 30 -16.71 5.25 -13.00
CA GLY A 30 -16.94 4.08 -13.86
C GLY A 30 -17.74 4.36 -15.14
N HIS A 31 -18.55 5.43 -15.16
CA HIS A 31 -19.32 5.89 -16.33
C HIS A 31 -18.57 6.92 -17.19
N ARG A 32 -17.40 7.39 -16.74
CA ARG A 32 -16.57 8.36 -17.47
C ARG A 32 -15.57 7.65 -18.37
N PRO A 33 -15.12 8.30 -19.45
CA PRO A 33 -14.06 7.76 -20.29
C PRO A 33 -12.79 7.44 -19.47
N TRP A 34 -12.11 6.35 -19.83
CA TRP A 34 -10.95 5.85 -19.10
C TRP A 34 -9.83 6.89 -18.93
N TYR A 35 -9.65 7.80 -19.89
CA TYR A 35 -8.62 8.84 -19.82
C TYR A 35 -8.87 9.86 -18.70
N VAL A 36 -10.14 10.13 -18.37
CA VAL A 36 -10.50 11.03 -17.25
C VAL A 36 -10.10 10.38 -15.92
N ALA A 37 -10.40 9.09 -15.78
CA ALA A 37 -9.97 8.30 -14.63
C ALA A 37 -8.44 8.27 -14.53
N ALA A 38 -7.73 8.02 -15.64
CA ALA A 38 -6.27 7.98 -15.67
C ALA A 38 -5.63 9.31 -15.21
N ILE A 39 -6.11 10.46 -15.70
CA ILE A 39 -5.59 11.78 -15.32
C ILE A 39 -5.86 12.07 -13.83
N ALA A 40 -7.07 11.76 -13.34
CA ALA A 40 -7.39 11.92 -11.92
C ALA A 40 -6.52 11.02 -11.03
N SER A 41 -6.35 9.75 -11.42
CA SER A 41 -5.48 8.79 -10.73
C SER A 41 -4.02 9.23 -10.71
N TRP A 42 -3.51 9.82 -11.79
CA TRP A 42 -2.16 10.41 -11.82
C TRP A 42 -2.02 11.58 -10.86
N GLY A 43 -3.03 12.44 -10.77
CA GLY A 43 -3.05 13.53 -9.79
C GLY A 43 -2.94 13.03 -8.34
N ILE A 44 -3.60 11.91 -8.02
CA ILE A 44 -3.52 11.28 -6.69
C ILE A 44 -2.16 10.58 -6.50
N ALA A 45 -1.68 9.86 -7.51
CA ALA A 45 -0.40 9.15 -7.48
C ALA A 45 0.80 10.10 -7.25
N LEU A 46 0.71 11.36 -7.66
CA LEU A 46 1.75 12.34 -7.33
C LEU A 46 1.97 12.47 -5.81
N PHE A 47 0.90 12.51 -5.02
CA PHE A 47 0.98 12.61 -3.56
C PHE A 47 1.51 11.32 -2.91
N GLU A 48 1.16 10.17 -3.48
CA GLU A 48 1.76 8.87 -3.12
C GLU A 48 3.29 8.95 -3.26
N TYR A 49 3.79 9.34 -4.44
CA TYR A 49 5.24 9.41 -4.68
C TYR A 49 5.97 10.38 -3.77
N LEU A 50 5.36 11.53 -3.44
CA LEU A 50 5.95 12.51 -2.52
C LEU A 50 6.19 11.93 -1.11
N LEU A 51 5.43 10.91 -0.70
CA LEU A 51 5.61 10.21 0.57
C LEU A 51 6.44 8.93 0.42
N GLN A 52 6.21 8.18 -0.66
CA GLN A 52 6.87 6.90 -0.94
C GLN A 52 8.39 7.04 -1.09
N VAL A 53 8.84 8.05 -1.85
CA VAL A 53 10.28 8.27 -2.12
C VAL A 53 11.07 8.57 -0.83
N PRO A 54 10.69 9.54 0.02
CA PRO A 54 11.40 9.77 1.27
C PRO A 54 11.27 8.59 2.23
N ALA A 55 10.12 7.91 2.29
CA ALA A 55 9.94 6.73 3.15
C ALA A 55 10.95 5.62 2.85
N ASN A 56 11.14 5.32 1.56
CA ASN A 56 12.08 4.30 1.11
C ASN A 56 13.53 4.72 1.33
N ARG A 57 13.86 6.01 1.11
CA ARG A 57 15.22 6.51 1.39
C ARG A 57 15.57 6.43 2.87
N ILE A 58 14.64 6.78 3.75
CA ILE A 58 14.82 6.67 5.20
C ILE A 58 14.87 5.18 5.61
N GLY A 59 14.02 4.35 5.04
CA GLY A 59 13.94 2.93 5.40
C GLY A 59 15.18 2.15 4.97
N TYR A 60 15.76 2.50 3.81
CA TYR A 60 16.94 1.84 3.25
C TYR A 60 18.22 2.08 4.05
N THR A 61 18.21 2.95 5.06
CA THR A 61 19.35 3.11 5.98
C THR A 61 19.46 1.97 6.99
N GLU A 62 18.35 1.29 7.29
CA GLU A 62 18.26 0.23 8.30
C GLU A 62 17.73 -1.10 7.73
N LEU A 63 16.94 -1.06 6.65
CA LEU A 63 16.30 -2.21 6.04
C LEU A 63 16.90 -2.51 4.66
N SER A 64 17.04 -3.79 4.34
CA SER A 64 17.40 -4.21 2.99
C SER A 64 16.26 -3.92 1.99
N LEU A 65 16.58 -3.89 0.69
CA LEU A 65 15.58 -3.65 -0.36
C LEU A 65 14.43 -4.67 -0.30
N GLY A 66 14.76 -5.93 -0.01
CA GLY A 66 13.78 -6.99 0.12
C GLY A 66 12.85 -6.80 1.33
N GLN A 67 13.40 -6.41 2.49
CA GLN A 67 12.61 -6.11 3.68
C GLN A 67 11.65 -4.92 3.44
N LEU A 68 12.11 -3.86 2.76
CA LEU A 68 11.25 -2.74 2.37
C LEU A 68 10.10 -3.18 1.46
N LYS A 69 10.38 -4.07 0.50
CA LYS A 69 9.33 -4.57 -0.39
C LYS A 69 8.28 -5.37 0.38
N ILE A 70 8.69 -6.29 1.25
CA ILE A 70 7.74 -7.06 2.05
C ILE A 70 6.96 -6.17 3.02
N LEU A 71 7.60 -5.18 3.64
CA LEU A 71 6.93 -4.20 4.47
C LEU A 71 5.84 -3.47 3.68
N GLN A 72 6.13 -3.03 2.46
CA GLN A 72 5.15 -2.39 1.58
C GLN A 72 3.99 -3.33 1.22
N GLU A 73 4.24 -4.60 0.90
CA GLU A 73 3.18 -5.57 0.59
C GLU A 73 2.28 -5.82 1.81
N ALA A 74 2.88 -5.89 3.01
CA ALA A 74 2.12 -6.04 4.26
C ALA A 74 1.22 -4.82 4.52
N ILE A 75 1.77 -3.61 4.35
CA ILE A 75 1.02 -2.36 4.42
C ILE A 75 -0.08 -2.31 3.35
N THR A 76 0.22 -2.74 2.12
CA THR A 76 -0.73 -2.75 1.01
C THR A 76 -1.95 -3.59 1.34
N LEU A 77 -1.75 -4.81 1.83
CA LEU A 77 -2.87 -5.66 2.24
C LEU A 77 -3.63 -5.05 3.43
N ALA A 78 -2.91 -4.51 4.42
CA ALA A 78 -3.51 -3.92 5.62
C ALA A 78 -4.36 -2.67 5.33
N VAL A 79 -3.95 -1.84 4.36
CA VAL A 79 -4.69 -0.64 3.93
C VAL A 79 -5.81 -1.00 2.94
N PHE A 80 -5.58 -2.00 2.08
CA PHE A 80 -6.55 -2.41 1.08
C PHE A 80 -7.80 -3.04 1.70
N VAL A 81 -7.66 -3.86 2.75
CA VAL A 81 -8.81 -4.51 3.41
C VAL A 81 -9.86 -3.50 3.93
N PRO A 82 -9.54 -2.51 4.78
CA PRO A 82 -10.50 -1.51 5.23
C PRO A 82 -11.06 -0.67 4.08
N PHE A 83 -10.24 -0.36 3.07
CA PHE A 83 -10.71 0.31 1.85
C PHE A 83 -11.76 -0.55 1.11
N ALA A 84 -11.51 -1.84 0.91
CA ALA A 84 -12.44 -2.73 0.23
C ALA A 84 -13.80 -2.82 0.97
N VAL A 85 -13.76 -2.87 2.31
CA VAL A 85 -14.97 -2.99 3.13
C VAL A 85 -15.73 -1.68 3.21
N TRP A 86 -15.09 -0.61 3.66
CA TRP A 86 -15.77 0.65 3.96
C TRP A 86 -15.97 1.52 2.73
N TYR A 87 -14.97 1.55 1.83
CA TYR A 87 -15.04 2.37 0.62
C TYR A 87 -15.66 1.64 -0.56
N MET A 88 -15.33 0.37 -0.82
CA MET A 88 -15.91 -0.36 -1.96
C MET A 88 -17.18 -1.13 -1.60
N GLY A 89 -17.54 -1.21 -0.32
CA GLY A 89 -18.72 -1.96 0.15
C GLY A 89 -18.62 -3.46 -0.13
N LYS A 90 -17.41 -4.00 -0.29
CA LYS A 90 -17.18 -5.42 -0.56
C LYS A 90 -17.13 -6.19 0.76
N PRO A 91 -17.79 -7.36 0.85
CA PRO A 91 -17.76 -8.16 2.07
C PRO A 91 -16.34 -8.69 2.33
N LEU A 92 -15.96 -8.76 3.61
CA LEU A 92 -14.74 -9.45 4.02
C LEU A 92 -14.84 -10.93 3.67
N LYS A 93 -13.99 -11.37 2.74
CA LYS A 93 -13.81 -12.79 2.45
C LYS A 93 -12.69 -13.37 3.29
N LEU A 94 -12.80 -14.66 3.62
CA LEU A 94 -11.73 -15.43 4.28
C LEU A 94 -10.43 -15.44 3.46
N ASP A 95 -10.52 -15.22 2.15
CA ASP A 95 -9.36 -15.09 1.26
C ASP A 95 -8.37 -14.00 1.74
N TYR A 96 -8.86 -12.90 2.32
CA TYR A 96 -7.98 -11.86 2.89
C TYR A 96 -7.21 -12.34 4.12
N LEU A 97 -7.83 -13.21 4.93
CA LEU A 97 -7.17 -13.82 6.09
C LEU A 97 -6.07 -14.78 5.62
N TRP A 98 -6.36 -15.60 4.61
CA TRP A 98 -5.36 -16.51 4.02
C TRP A 98 -4.21 -15.74 3.38
N ALA A 99 -4.50 -14.65 2.68
CA ALA A 99 -3.46 -13.77 2.13
C ALA A 99 -2.60 -13.16 3.26
N ALA A 100 -3.22 -12.71 4.36
CA ALA A 100 -2.48 -12.19 5.51
C ALA A 100 -1.60 -13.25 6.17
N LEU A 101 -2.08 -14.50 6.29
CA LEU A 101 -1.29 -15.63 6.79
C LEU A 101 -0.08 -15.92 5.90
N CYS A 102 -0.27 -15.94 4.58
CA CYS A 102 0.83 -16.11 3.62
C CYS A 102 1.87 -14.98 3.73
N MET A 103 1.40 -13.74 3.97
CA MET A 103 2.27 -12.59 4.18
C MET A 103 3.14 -12.72 5.44
N VAL A 104 2.62 -13.32 6.53
CA VAL A 104 3.44 -13.61 7.73
C VAL A 104 4.61 -14.52 7.38
N GLY A 105 4.39 -15.54 6.53
CA GLY A 105 5.47 -16.39 6.02
C GLY A 105 6.51 -15.61 5.24
N ALA A 106 6.09 -14.71 4.35
CA ALA A 106 7.00 -13.85 3.57
C ALA A 106 7.85 -12.94 4.48
N VAL A 107 7.23 -12.34 5.51
CA VAL A 107 7.92 -11.56 6.54
C VAL A 107 8.95 -12.44 7.26
N TYR A 108 8.56 -13.62 7.74
CA TYR A 108 9.49 -14.50 8.44
C TYR A 108 10.71 -14.84 7.58
N PHE A 109 10.53 -15.28 6.33
CA PHE A 109 11.65 -15.66 5.47
C PHE A 109 12.59 -14.50 5.14
N MET A 110 12.05 -13.30 4.93
CA MET A 110 12.88 -12.13 4.61
C MET A 110 13.64 -11.54 5.80
N PHE A 111 13.23 -11.85 7.03
CA PHE A 111 13.87 -11.38 8.25
C PHE A 111 14.61 -12.50 9.03
N ARG A 112 14.62 -13.75 8.54
CA ARG A 112 15.25 -14.90 9.22
C ARG A 112 16.78 -14.93 9.13
N GLY A 113 17.35 -14.33 8.08
CA GLY A 113 18.76 -14.47 7.71
C GLY A 113 19.64 -13.25 8.01
N GLU A 114 19.12 -12.28 8.75
CA GLU A 114 19.85 -11.12 9.28
C GLU A 114 19.86 -11.18 10.81
#